data_AF-A0A7R9W9V6-F1
#
_entry.id   AF-A0A7R9W9V6-F1
#
_cell.length_a   1.000
_cell.length_b   1.000
_cell.length_c   1.000
_cell.angle_alpha   90.00
_cell.angle_beta   90.00
_cell.angle_gamma   90.00
#
_symmetry.space_group_name_H-M   'P 1'
#
loop_
_entity.id
_entity.type
_entity.pdbx_description
1 polymer ?
#
loop_
_entity_poly.entity_id
_entity_poly.type
_entity_poly.pdbx_seq_one_letter_code
_entity_poly.pdbx_strand_id
1 'polypeptide(L)'
;MDVLWCLWPEKKNGWEIRGWDWCVQCKGEDGCVEGVQTVTQHANPNMESQRWDFLDAGSGRVQIRSSGTNLCLTRYRSRDFVLNYCSSSSSRQLFLGYKKGEKFAIQPYKVRGKFMTMWHRPKHEGPHDGEEIRAEPEIYPKKSKTLYWYIPDAPREYEELSTRSKKCSSKRPCEKCEGDCNDDDDCKGSLKCWNRFRGQWRKRVEKGLKHPWSKVPGCYGWGEYDGDYCYNP
;
A
#
# COMPACT_ATOMS: atom_id res chain seq x y z
N MET A 1 -15.97 -6.14 5.41
CA MET A 1 -14.92 -5.65 6.32
C MET A 1 -14.20 -4.55 5.58
N ASP A 2 -14.17 -3.34 6.11
CA ASP A 2 -13.47 -2.18 5.54
C ASP A 2 -11.96 -2.34 5.78
N VAL A 3 -11.21 -2.80 4.77
CA VAL A 3 -9.77 -3.08 4.91
C VAL A 3 -8.94 -2.48 3.78
N LEU A 4 -7.66 -2.25 4.09
CA LEU A 4 -6.63 -2.13 3.06
C LEU A 4 -6.29 -3.52 2.50
N TRP A 5 -5.92 -3.56 1.22
CA TRP A 5 -5.46 -4.77 0.54
C TRP A 5 -4.20 -4.43 -0.26
N CYS A 6 -3.05 -4.99 0.13
CA CYS A 6 -1.74 -4.51 -0.30
C CYS A 6 -0.81 -5.62 -0.75
N LEU A 7 0.20 -5.25 -1.54
CA LEU A 7 1.20 -6.17 -2.06
C LEU A 7 2.12 -6.70 -0.96
N TRP A 8 2.34 -8.01 -0.90
CA TRP A 8 3.20 -8.61 0.12
C TRP A 8 4.68 -8.25 -0.07
N PRO A 9 5.37 -7.77 0.97
CA PRO A 9 6.82 -7.52 0.89
C PRO A 9 7.63 -8.81 0.86
N GLU A 10 8.32 -9.08 -0.24
CA GLU A 10 9.31 -10.16 -0.29
C GLU A 10 10.71 -9.68 0.13
N LYS A 11 11.22 -10.15 1.28
CA LYS A 11 12.61 -9.89 1.71
C LYS A 11 13.63 -10.39 0.65
N LYS A 12 14.73 -9.65 0.40
CA LYS A 12 15.87 -10.14 -0.38
C LYS A 12 17.20 -9.74 0.27
N ASN A 13 17.89 -10.72 0.86
CA ASN A 13 19.32 -10.69 1.26
C ASN A 13 19.82 -9.44 1.99
N GLY A 14 19.41 -9.23 3.24
CA GLY A 14 19.94 -8.18 4.12
C GLY A 14 19.51 -6.76 3.77
N TRP A 15 18.97 -6.55 2.57
CA TRP A 15 18.15 -5.41 2.22
C TRP A 15 16.72 -5.80 2.49
N GLU A 16 16.16 -5.30 3.60
CA GLU A 16 14.72 -5.28 3.75
C GLU A 16 14.17 -4.56 2.52
N ILE A 17 13.56 -5.29 1.60
CA ILE A 17 12.47 -4.72 0.81
C ILE A 17 11.35 -4.54 1.84
N ARG A 18 11.45 -3.46 2.64
CA ARG A 18 10.33 -2.98 3.45
C ARG A 18 9.20 -2.79 2.45
N GLY A 19 8.05 -3.40 2.69
CA GLY A 19 6.87 -3.20 1.87
C GLY A 19 6.65 -1.71 1.69
N TRP A 20 6.81 -1.26 0.46
CA TRP A 20 6.51 0.09 0.02
C TRP A 20 4.99 0.18 -0.11
N ASP A 21 4.29 -0.05 1.01
CA ASP A 21 2.90 -0.53 1.12
C ASP A 21 2.01 -0.14 -0.06
N TRP A 22 2.09 -0.86 -1.18
CA TRP A 22 1.31 -0.56 -2.36
C TRP A 22 -0.02 -1.28 -2.22
N CYS A 23 -1.04 -0.51 -1.88
CA CYS A 23 -2.40 -0.97 -1.71
C CYS A 23 -3.19 -0.76 -2.98
N VAL A 24 -4.19 -1.62 -3.17
CA VAL A 24 -5.09 -1.52 -4.30
C VAL A 24 -5.95 -0.27 -4.14
N GLN A 25 -6.02 0.54 -5.19
CA GLN A 25 -6.81 1.77 -5.25
C GLN A 25 -7.62 1.82 -6.55
N CYS A 26 -8.79 2.46 -6.51
CA CYS A 26 -9.45 2.94 -7.72
C CYS A 26 -8.59 3.99 -8.43
N LYS A 27 -8.52 3.92 -9.76
CA LYS A 27 -7.70 4.81 -10.58
C LYS A 27 -8.40 6.16 -10.79
N GLY A 28 -7.70 7.26 -10.52
CA GLY A 28 -8.20 8.63 -10.75
C GLY A 28 -8.62 9.35 -9.48
N GLU A 29 -9.03 10.61 -9.63
CA GLU A 29 -9.34 11.52 -8.53
C GLU A 29 -10.81 11.46 -8.09
N ASP A 30 -11.71 10.98 -8.96
CA ASP A 30 -13.16 10.89 -8.71
C ASP A 30 -13.55 9.74 -7.76
N GLY A 31 -12.57 9.09 -7.12
CA GLY A 31 -12.79 7.94 -6.25
C GLY A 31 -13.20 6.68 -7.02
N CYS A 32 -14.02 5.85 -6.37
CA CYS A 32 -14.46 4.57 -6.94
C CYS A 32 -15.80 4.72 -7.67
N VAL A 33 -15.74 4.82 -9.00
CA VAL A 33 -16.91 4.93 -9.89
C VAL A 33 -17.02 3.72 -10.83
N GLU A 34 -18.20 3.53 -11.44
CA GLU A 34 -18.40 2.45 -12.41
C GLU A 34 -17.45 2.57 -13.62
N GLY A 35 -16.93 1.44 -14.08
CA GLY A 35 -15.99 1.33 -15.20
C GLY A 35 -14.53 1.64 -14.84
N VAL A 36 -14.25 2.17 -13.65
CA VAL A 36 -12.89 2.56 -13.26
C VAL A 36 -11.99 1.34 -13.07
N GLN A 37 -10.73 1.45 -13.51
CA GLN A 37 -9.70 0.43 -13.28
C GLN A 37 -9.19 0.47 -11.84
N THR A 38 -8.49 -0.60 -11.44
CA THR A 38 -7.72 -0.64 -10.20
C THR A 38 -6.22 -0.60 -10.47
N VAL A 39 -5.53 0.15 -9.61
CA VAL A 39 -4.08 0.34 -9.64
C VAL A 39 -3.50 0.06 -8.27
N THR A 40 -2.19 -0.07 -8.19
CA THR A 40 -1.47 -0.04 -6.93
C THR A 40 -1.01 1.37 -6.62
N GLN A 41 -1.24 1.83 -5.39
CA GLN A 41 -0.88 3.16 -4.90
C GLN A 41 -0.27 3.00 -3.51
N HIS A 42 0.62 3.90 -3.09
CA HIS A 42 1.05 3.96 -1.68
C HIS A 42 -0.14 3.93 -0.72
N ALA A 43 0.01 3.15 0.34
CA ALA A 43 -1.01 2.96 1.37
C ALA A 43 -1.37 4.29 2.00
N ASN A 44 -2.65 4.61 1.94
CA ASN A 44 -3.26 5.69 2.67
C ASN A 44 -4.48 5.12 3.42
N PRO A 45 -4.36 4.90 4.74
CA PRO A 45 -5.47 4.42 5.55
C PRO A 45 -6.64 5.41 5.64
N ASN A 46 -6.49 6.66 5.24
CA ASN A 46 -7.59 7.62 5.22
C ASN A 46 -8.21 7.73 3.81
N MET A 47 -7.66 7.01 2.82
CA MET A 47 -8.16 7.03 1.44
C MET A 47 -9.29 6.02 1.25
N GLU A 48 -10.51 6.52 1.05
CA GLU A 48 -11.70 5.70 0.78
C GLU A 48 -11.54 4.83 -0.47
N SER A 49 -10.85 5.34 -1.50
CA SER A 49 -10.61 4.60 -2.73
C SER A 49 -9.64 3.41 -2.59
N GLN A 50 -9.01 3.25 -1.42
CA GLN A 50 -8.19 2.09 -1.05
C GLN A 50 -8.91 1.10 -0.14
N ARG A 51 -10.21 1.31 0.11
CA ARG A 51 -10.98 0.47 1.02
C ARG A 51 -11.79 -0.59 0.31
N TRP A 52 -11.64 -1.82 0.79
CA TRP A 52 -12.18 -3.01 0.16
C TRP A 52 -12.89 -3.91 1.15
N ASP A 53 -14.07 -4.39 0.78
CA ASP A 53 -14.79 -5.47 1.44
C ASP A 53 -14.59 -6.78 0.69
N PHE A 54 -14.06 -7.79 1.40
CA PHE A 54 -14.10 -9.18 0.96
C PHE A 54 -15.40 -9.83 1.42
N LEU A 55 -16.31 -10.09 0.48
CA LEU A 55 -17.63 -10.65 0.73
C LEU A 55 -17.61 -12.15 0.40
N ASP A 56 -18.04 -12.99 1.33
CA ASP A 56 -18.18 -14.43 1.09
C ASP A 56 -19.28 -14.67 0.03
N ALA A 57 -18.94 -15.42 -1.02
CA ALA A 57 -19.83 -15.80 -2.11
C ALA A 57 -20.10 -17.33 -2.12
N GLY A 58 -19.73 -18.02 -1.04
CA GLY A 58 -19.94 -19.45 -0.85
C GLY A 58 -18.98 -20.32 -1.69
N SER A 59 -18.81 -21.58 -1.25
CA SER A 59 -17.92 -22.55 -1.91
C SER A 59 -16.48 -22.04 -2.06
N GLY A 60 -15.99 -21.28 -1.06
CA GLY A 60 -14.63 -20.73 -1.05
C GLY A 60 -14.40 -19.58 -2.04
N ARG A 61 -15.46 -19.00 -2.61
CA ARG A 61 -15.38 -17.85 -3.52
C ARG A 61 -15.63 -16.56 -2.75
N VAL A 62 -15.05 -15.47 -3.24
CA VAL A 62 -15.24 -14.13 -2.70
C VAL A 62 -15.65 -13.15 -3.80
N GLN A 63 -16.47 -12.16 -3.46
CA GLN A 63 -16.57 -10.91 -4.21
C GLN A 63 -15.73 -9.85 -3.49
N ILE A 64 -15.07 -8.99 -4.25
CA ILE A 64 -14.26 -7.89 -3.72
C ILE A 64 -14.98 -6.61 -4.08
N ARG A 65 -15.48 -5.88 -3.08
CA ARG A 65 -16.29 -4.67 -3.24
C ARG A 65 -15.51 -3.46 -2.73
N SER A 66 -15.62 -2.31 -3.40
CA SER A 66 -15.12 -1.06 -2.82
C SER A 66 -16.00 -0.66 -1.62
N SER A 67 -15.40 -0.51 -0.45
CA SER A 67 -16.13 -0.25 0.79
C SER A 67 -16.93 1.04 0.72
N GLY A 68 -18.13 1.04 1.31
CA GLY A 68 -19.06 2.18 1.23
C GLY A 68 -19.80 2.32 -0.11
N THR A 69 -19.50 1.50 -1.11
CA THR A 69 -20.17 1.50 -2.42
C THR A 69 -20.90 0.18 -2.69
N ASN A 70 -21.67 0.10 -3.79
CA ASN A 70 -22.17 -1.16 -4.36
C ASN A 70 -21.38 -1.59 -5.61
N LEU A 71 -20.09 -1.24 -5.69
CA LEU A 71 -19.24 -1.53 -6.83
C LEU A 71 -18.28 -2.68 -6.51
N CYS A 72 -18.38 -3.76 -7.29
CA CYS A 72 -17.56 -4.95 -7.17
C CYS A 72 -16.51 -5.00 -8.28
N LEU A 73 -15.32 -5.45 -7.90
CA LEU A 73 -14.24 -5.76 -8.82
C LEU A 73 -14.71 -6.80 -9.81
N THR A 74 -14.62 -6.45 -11.08
CA THR A 74 -15.14 -7.22 -12.20
C THR A 74 -14.02 -7.43 -13.20
N ARG A 75 -13.78 -8.68 -13.59
CA ARG A 75 -12.89 -8.97 -14.70
C ARG A 75 -13.43 -8.35 -15.98
N TYR A 76 -12.66 -7.41 -16.55
CA TYR A 76 -12.89 -6.77 -17.82
C TYR A 76 -11.96 -7.38 -18.87
N ARG A 77 -12.54 -7.85 -19.99
CA ARG A 77 -11.81 -8.59 -21.04
C ARG A 77 -11.01 -9.77 -20.44
N SER A 78 -9.87 -10.13 -21.02
CA SER A 78 -9.12 -11.33 -20.66
C SER A 78 -8.16 -11.16 -19.48
N ARG A 79 -7.81 -9.92 -19.11
CA ARG A 79 -6.74 -9.64 -18.14
C ARG A 79 -6.96 -8.45 -17.20
N ASP A 80 -7.90 -7.55 -17.51
CA ASP A 80 -8.04 -6.29 -16.77
C ASP A 80 -9.13 -6.42 -15.69
N PHE A 81 -9.10 -5.53 -14.70
CA PHE A 81 -10.14 -5.43 -13.67
C PHE A 81 -10.69 -4.01 -13.59
N VAL A 82 -12.01 -3.91 -13.57
CA VAL A 82 -12.75 -2.65 -13.40
C VAL A 82 -13.79 -2.78 -12.29
N LEU A 83 -14.36 -1.68 -11.84
CA LEU A 83 -15.52 -1.69 -10.96
C LEU A 83 -16.83 -1.69 -11.75
N ASN A 84 -17.78 -2.55 -11.38
CA ASN A 84 -19.17 -2.50 -11.84
C ASN A 84 -20.10 -2.79 -10.67
N TYR A 85 -21.39 -2.52 -10.81
CA TYR A 85 -22.37 -2.88 -9.78
C TYR A 85 -22.28 -4.36 -9.38
N CYS A 86 -22.31 -4.61 -8.08
CA CYS A 86 -22.25 -5.96 -7.54
C CYS A 86 -23.43 -6.81 -8.01
N SER A 87 -23.12 -8.02 -8.45
CA SER A 87 -24.08 -9.00 -8.95
C SER A 87 -23.65 -10.39 -8.51
N SER A 88 -24.48 -11.04 -7.67
CA SER A 88 -24.20 -12.40 -7.17
C SER A 88 -24.22 -13.47 -8.27
N SER A 89 -24.86 -13.19 -9.42
CA SER A 89 -24.89 -14.08 -10.58
C SER A 89 -23.67 -13.93 -11.50
N SER A 90 -22.87 -12.87 -11.33
CA SER A 90 -21.74 -12.59 -12.20
C SER A 90 -20.50 -13.39 -11.83
N SER A 91 -20.23 -14.45 -12.59
CA SER A 91 -18.97 -15.21 -12.44
C SER A 91 -17.69 -14.40 -12.69
N ARG A 92 -17.79 -13.20 -13.30
CA ARG A 92 -16.66 -12.28 -13.51
C ARG A 92 -16.32 -11.45 -12.27
N GLN A 93 -17.18 -11.44 -11.27
CA GLN A 93 -17.00 -10.78 -9.98
C GLN A 93 -16.60 -11.75 -8.87
N LEU A 94 -16.37 -13.02 -9.21
CA LEU A 94 -16.00 -14.06 -8.26
C LEU A 94 -14.50 -14.33 -8.35
N PHE A 95 -13.89 -14.54 -7.18
CA PHE A 95 -12.46 -14.81 -7.04
C PHE A 95 -12.22 -15.96 -6.05
N LEU A 96 -11.08 -16.62 -6.18
CA LEU A 96 -10.60 -17.66 -5.28
C LEU A 96 -9.35 -17.14 -4.56
N GLY A 97 -9.31 -17.29 -3.24
CA GLY A 97 -8.16 -16.94 -2.42
C GLY A 97 -7.33 -18.18 -2.05
N TYR A 98 -6.01 -18.09 -2.20
CA TYR A 98 -5.07 -19.15 -1.81
C TYR A 98 -4.13 -18.63 -0.74
N LYS A 99 -4.40 -19.00 0.51
CA LYS A 99 -3.60 -18.59 1.67
C LYS A 99 -2.27 -19.34 1.72
N LYS A 100 -1.20 -18.64 2.08
CA LYS A 100 0.15 -19.17 2.33
C LYS A 100 0.77 -18.43 3.52
N GLY A 101 0.55 -18.94 4.73
CA GLY A 101 0.91 -18.22 5.96
C GLY A 101 0.09 -16.94 6.09
N GLU A 102 0.75 -15.79 6.25
CA GLU A 102 0.11 -14.47 6.43
C GLU A 102 -0.28 -13.78 5.12
N LYS A 103 0.13 -14.34 3.97
CA LYS A 103 -0.14 -13.78 2.65
C LYS A 103 -1.06 -14.68 1.83
N PHE A 104 -1.64 -14.14 0.77
CA PHE A 104 -2.53 -14.88 -0.11
C PHE A 104 -2.38 -14.47 -1.58
N ALA A 105 -2.69 -15.39 -2.48
CA ALA A 105 -2.81 -15.10 -3.91
C ALA A 105 -4.30 -15.10 -4.30
N ILE A 106 -4.68 -14.25 -5.25
CA ILE A 106 -6.06 -14.19 -5.76
C ILE A 106 -6.11 -14.66 -7.20
N GLN A 107 -7.05 -15.53 -7.52
CA GLN A 107 -7.33 -16.01 -8.87
C GLN A 107 -8.75 -15.62 -9.29
N PRO A 108 -8.96 -15.06 -10.49
CA PRO A 108 -10.31 -14.87 -11.02
C PRO A 108 -11.01 -16.22 -11.24
N TYR A 109 -12.26 -16.33 -10.81
CA TYR A 109 -13.03 -17.56 -10.94
C TYR A 109 -13.16 -17.99 -12.41
N LYS A 110 -13.05 -19.31 -12.65
CA LYS A 110 -13.01 -19.94 -13.99
C LYS A 110 -11.87 -19.49 -14.90
N VAL A 111 -10.86 -18.75 -14.42
CA VAL A 111 -9.66 -18.41 -15.17
C VAL A 111 -8.47 -19.20 -14.63
N ARG A 112 -8.30 -20.43 -15.12
CA ARG A 112 -7.26 -21.36 -14.61
C ARG A 112 -5.85 -20.82 -14.87
N GLY A 113 -4.97 -20.96 -13.87
CA GLY A 113 -3.54 -20.67 -13.98
C GLY A 113 -3.15 -19.19 -14.03
N LYS A 114 -4.10 -18.26 -13.91
CA LYS A 114 -3.83 -16.82 -13.87
C LYS A 114 -4.16 -16.23 -12.50
N PHE A 115 -3.31 -15.33 -12.03
CA PHE A 115 -3.42 -14.70 -10.72
C PHE A 115 -3.37 -13.19 -10.84
N MET A 116 -4.04 -12.51 -9.92
CA MET A 116 -4.01 -11.07 -9.80
C MET A 116 -2.62 -10.63 -9.36
N THR A 117 -2.05 -9.70 -10.12
CA THR A 117 -0.71 -9.15 -9.90
C THR A 117 -0.66 -7.70 -10.33
N MET A 118 0.24 -6.93 -9.71
CA MET A 118 0.76 -5.70 -10.30
C MET A 118 1.48 -6.04 -11.62
N TRP A 119 1.14 -5.34 -12.70
CA TRP A 119 1.55 -5.73 -14.06
C TRP A 119 3.03 -5.42 -14.37
N HIS A 120 3.57 -4.28 -13.93
CA HIS A 120 5.00 -4.01 -14.08
C HIS A 120 5.75 -4.20 -12.76
N ARG A 121 7.01 -4.63 -12.87
CA ARG A 121 7.94 -4.59 -11.73
C ARG A 121 8.24 -3.14 -11.39
N PRO A 122 8.38 -2.79 -10.10
CA PRO A 122 8.95 -1.52 -9.70
C PRO A 122 10.37 -1.44 -10.27
N LYS A 123 10.60 -0.65 -11.32
CA LYS A 123 11.96 -0.35 -11.82
C LYS A 123 12.63 0.50 -10.75
N HIS A 124 13.83 0.15 -10.31
CA HIS A 124 14.54 0.64 -9.11
C HIS A 124 14.61 2.16 -8.80
N GLU A 125 13.95 3.05 -9.54
CA GLU A 125 14.02 4.51 -9.41
C GLU A 125 12.61 5.15 -9.51
N GLY A 126 12.00 5.48 -8.37
CA GLY A 126 10.81 6.36 -8.28
C GLY A 126 9.58 5.78 -7.55
N PRO A 127 8.57 6.62 -7.21
CA PRO A 127 7.30 6.15 -6.69
C PRO A 127 6.55 5.33 -7.75
N HIS A 128 6.18 4.08 -7.42
CA HIS A 128 5.51 3.14 -8.34
C HIS A 128 3.98 3.17 -8.21
N ASP A 129 3.47 4.39 -8.13
CA ASP A 129 2.05 4.65 -8.08
C ASP A 129 1.42 4.48 -9.46
N GLY A 130 0.19 3.97 -9.47
CA GLY A 130 -0.60 3.85 -10.69
C GLY A 130 -0.36 2.58 -11.51
N GLU A 131 0.41 1.61 -11.02
CA GLU A 131 0.59 0.34 -11.74
C GLU A 131 -0.70 -0.47 -11.79
N GLU A 132 -1.09 -0.90 -12.98
CA GLU A 132 -2.36 -1.62 -13.17
C GLU A 132 -2.31 -3.02 -12.55
N ILE A 133 -3.45 -3.43 -11.98
CA ILE A 133 -3.66 -4.80 -11.51
C ILE A 133 -4.24 -5.62 -12.65
N ARG A 134 -3.62 -6.76 -12.95
CA ARG A 134 -4.03 -7.64 -14.06
C ARG A 134 -3.94 -9.11 -13.70
N ALA A 135 -4.60 -9.96 -14.49
CA ALA A 135 -4.57 -11.41 -14.36
C ALA A 135 -3.50 -12.04 -15.25
N GLU A 136 -2.40 -12.50 -14.64
CA GLU A 136 -1.25 -13.07 -15.37
C GLU A 136 -0.98 -14.54 -15.03
N PRO A 137 -0.45 -15.32 -15.99
CA PRO A 137 0.06 -16.66 -15.72
C PRO A 137 1.02 -16.67 -14.53
N GLU A 138 0.84 -17.60 -13.59
CA GLU A 138 1.52 -17.65 -12.28
C GLU A 138 3.05 -17.48 -12.34
N ILE A 139 3.69 -17.92 -13.42
CA ILE A 139 5.14 -17.80 -13.61
C ILE A 139 5.63 -16.35 -13.58
N TYR A 140 4.87 -15.41 -14.13
CA TYR A 140 5.24 -13.99 -14.18
C TYR A 140 5.23 -13.33 -12.80
N PRO A 141 4.11 -13.35 -12.03
CA PRO A 141 4.06 -12.73 -10.72
C PRO A 141 4.97 -13.39 -9.69
N LYS A 142 5.30 -14.68 -9.84
CA LYS A 142 6.37 -15.33 -9.06
C LYS A 142 7.74 -14.73 -9.37
N LYS A 143 8.06 -14.50 -10.66
CA LYS A 143 9.33 -13.92 -11.10
C LYS A 143 9.44 -12.43 -10.75
N SER A 144 8.33 -11.69 -10.73
CA SER A 144 8.28 -10.29 -10.33
C SER A 144 8.05 -10.05 -8.85
N LYS A 145 7.78 -11.11 -8.06
CA LYS A 145 7.49 -11.03 -6.62
C LYS A 145 6.24 -10.21 -6.28
N THR A 146 5.26 -10.26 -7.18
CA THR A 146 4.01 -9.48 -7.10
C THR A 146 2.77 -10.37 -7.01
N LEU A 147 2.97 -11.68 -6.76
CA LEU A 147 1.89 -12.67 -6.69
C LEU A 147 1.06 -12.58 -5.41
N TYR A 148 1.73 -12.27 -4.30
CA TYR A 148 1.13 -12.37 -2.99
C TYR A 148 0.70 -11.01 -2.49
N TRP A 149 -0.43 -11.01 -1.81
CA TRP A 149 -1.07 -9.88 -1.18
C TRP A 149 -1.28 -10.16 0.31
N TYR A 150 -1.55 -9.12 1.06
CA TYR A 150 -1.94 -9.20 2.47
C TYR A 150 -2.91 -8.08 2.84
N ILE A 151 -3.53 -8.24 4.00
CA ILE A 151 -4.34 -7.21 4.65
C ILE A 151 -3.48 -6.72 5.82
N PRO A 152 -2.98 -5.47 5.79
CA PRO A 152 -2.20 -4.94 6.89
C PRO A 152 -3.09 -4.69 8.12
N ASP A 153 -2.51 -4.86 9.31
CA ASP A 153 -3.12 -4.44 10.57
C ASP A 153 -3.05 -2.92 10.70
N ALA A 154 -3.86 -2.22 9.89
CA ALA A 154 -3.87 -0.77 9.85
C ALA A 154 -5.21 -0.20 10.35
N PRO A 155 -5.26 0.46 11.52
CA PRO A 155 -6.47 1.15 11.97
C PRO A 155 -6.94 2.23 10.99
N ARG A 156 -8.25 2.52 11.03
CA ARG A 156 -8.93 3.52 10.19
C ARG A 156 -8.47 4.95 10.46
N GLU A 157 -7.79 5.18 11.57
CA GLU A 157 -7.20 6.46 11.97
C GLU A 157 -5.69 6.24 12.13
N TYR A 158 -4.95 6.60 11.08
CA TYR A 158 -3.51 6.74 11.14
C TYR A 158 -3.21 8.23 10.98
N GLU A 159 -2.21 8.73 11.70
CA GLU A 159 -1.78 10.12 11.58
C GLU A 159 -0.94 10.29 10.32
N GLU A 160 -1.31 11.27 9.49
CA GLU A 160 -0.56 11.64 8.30
C GLU A 160 0.76 12.29 8.70
N LEU A 161 1.83 11.98 7.97
CA LEU A 161 3.03 12.80 8.09
C LEU A 161 2.72 14.24 7.71
N SER A 162 2.97 15.17 8.63
CA SER A 162 2.92 16.59 8.30
C SER A 162 3.97 16.88 7.25
N THR A 163 3.53 17.20 6.04
CA THR A 163 4.38 17.74 4.96
C THR A 163 4.80 19.18 5.24
N ARG A 164 4.19 19.84 6.23
CA ARG A 164 4.64 21.15 6.67
C ARG A 164 5.73 20.96 7.72
N SER A 165 6.98 21.14 7.32
CA SER A 165 8.11 21.20 8.26
C SER A 165 7.87 22.31 9.30
N LYS A 166 7.67 21.90 10.55
CA LYS A 166 7.51 22.74 11.74
C LYS A 166 8.72 22.48 12.61
N LYS A 167 9.69 23.38 12.62
CA LYS A 167 10.86 23.23 13.50
C LYS A 167 10.40 23.12 14.96
N CYS A 168 10.66 21.96 15.55
CA CYS A 168 10.24 21.65 16.92
C CYS A 168 11.35 21.96 17.92
N SER A 169 10.95 22.10 19.18
CA SER A 169 11.85 22.35 20.31
C SER A 169 11.21 21.82 21.58
N SER A 170 11.97 21.59 22.65
CA SER A 170 11.41 21.26 23.98
C SER A 170 10.34 22.23 24.50
N LYS A 171 10.34 23.50 24.06
CA LYS A 171 9.30 24.50 24.40
C LYS A 171 8.07 24.45 23.50
N ARG A 172 8.21 23.86 22.31
CA ARG A 172 7.17 23.74 21.28
C ARG A 172 7.30 22.35 20.65
N PRO A 173 6.93 21.29 21.40
CA PRO A 173 7.15 19.94 20.95
C PRO A 173 6.27 19.59 19.74
N CYS A 174 6.77 18.67 18.92
CA CYS A 174 6.04 18.05 17.82
C CYS A 174 5.10 16.97 18.35
N GLU A 175 3.91 16.89 17.77
CA GLU A 175 3.03 15.72 17.93
C GLU A 175 3.57 14.53 17.12
N LYS A 176 2.92 13.37 17.23
CA LYS A 176 3.28 12.21 16.41
C LYS A 176 3.06 12.52 14.92
N CYS A 177 3.98 12.03 14.08
CA CYS A 177 4.03 12.30 12.64
C CYS A 177 4.27 13.78 12.26
N GLU A 178 4.60 14.64 13.22
CA GLU A 178 5.13 15.98 12.98
C GLU A 178 6.66 15.97 12.99
N GLY A 179 7.25 16.87 12.21
CA GLY A 179 8.67 17.17 12.14
C GLY A 179 8.84 18.67 11.95
N ASP A 180 10.00 19.26 12.19
CA ASP A 180 11.36 18.74 12.15
C ASP A 180 11.98 18.70 13.56
N CYS A 181 12.03 17.53 14.19
CA CYS A 181 12.62 17.33 15.53
C CYS A 181 14.13 17.11 15.45
N ASN A 182 14.93 17.62 16.38
CA ASN A 182 16.37 17.32 16.39
C ASN A 182 16.67 16.14 17.32
N ASP A 183 16.01 16.08 18.48
CA ASP A 183 16.16 15.02 19.47
C ASP A 183 14.82 14.65 20.11
N ASP A 184 14.83 13.67 21.01
CA ASP A 184 13.61 13.15 21.65
C ASP A 184 12.89 14.23 22.49
N ASP A 185 13.60 15.25 23.00
CA ASP A 185 12.99 16.32 23.80
C ASP A 185 12.18 17.31 22.93
N ASP A 186 12.44 17.34 21.62
CA ASP A 186 11.63 18.08 20.66
C ASP A 186 10.28 17.40 20.37
N CYS A 187 10.07 16.17 20.87
CA CYS A 187 8.86 15.39 20.71
C CYS A 187 7.98 15.43 21.96
N LYS A 188 6.66 15.38 21.78
CA LYS A 188 5.73 15.44 22.90
C LYS A 188 5.70 14.13 23.69
N GLY A 189 5.85 14.24 25.01
CA GLY A 189 5.64 13.13 25.92
C GLY A 189 6.67 12.02 25.76
N SER A 190 6.22 10.81 25.42
CA SER A 190 7.07 9.61 25.26
C SER A 190 7.46 9.30 23.81
N LEU A 191 7.13 10.20 22.88
CA LEU A 191 7.51 10.06 21.48
C LEU A 191 9.03 10.20 21.33
N LYS A 192 9.58 9.57 20.29
CA LYS A 192 11.01 9.67 19.95
C LYS A 192 11.19 10.36 18.62
N CYS A 193 12.35 10.97 18.42
CA CYS A 193 12.70 11.61 17.17
C CYS A 193 13.34 10.61 16.21
N TRP A 194 12.62 10.25 15.15
CA TRP A 194 13.13 9.42 14.06
C TRP A 194 14.08 10.25 13.19
N ASN A 195 15.33 10.33 13.65
CA ASN A 195 16.42 10.97 12.92
C ASN A 195 16.78 10.14 11.70
N ARG A 196 16.47 10.62 10.49
CA ARG A 196 16.66 9.79 9.29
C ARG A 196 18.11 9.71 8.86
N PHE A 197 18.89 10.79 9.02
CA PHE A 197 20.21 10.88 8.39
C PHE A 197 21.29 11.72 9.11
N ARG A 198 21.28 11.93 10.43
CA ARG A 198 22.33 12.70 11.17
C ARG A 198 23.75 12.49 10.59
N GLY A 199 24.19 13.40 9.71
CA GLY A 199 25.50 13.42 9.06
C GLY A 199 25.85 12.30 8.07
N GLN A 200 24.98 11.32 7.79
CA GLN A 200 25.32 10.17 6.92
C GLN A 200 24.84 10.30 5.47
N TRP A 201 24.07 11.35 5.16
CA TRP A 201 23.59 11.60 3.81
C TRP A 201 24.72 11.70 2.78
N ARG A 202 25.75 12.53 3.04
CA ARG A 202 26.91 12.69 2.14
C ARG A 202 27.54 11.34 1.78
N LYS A 203 27.79 10.48 2.78
CA LYS A 203 28.37 9.14 2.59
C LYS A 203 27.46 8.17 1.83
N ARG A 204 26.14 8.37 1.88
CA ARG A 204 25.14 7.56 1.16
C ARG A 204 25.02 7.99 -0.30
N VAL A 205 25.00 9.30 -0.57
CA VAL A 205 25.05 9.85 -1.94
C VAL A 205 26.33 9.44 -2.65
N GLU A 206 27.48 9.55 -1.97
CA GLU A 206 28.79 9.13 -2.50
C GLU A 206 28.84 7.64 -2.85
N LYS A 207 28.03 6.81 -2.17
CA LYS A 207 27.87 5.38 -2.45
C LYS A 207 26.76 5.06 -3.46
N GLY A 208 26.18 6.08 -4.11
CA GLY A 208 25.11 5.92 -5.10
C GLY A 208 23.74 5.54 -4.52
N LEU A 209 23.57 5.58 -3.20
CA LEU A 209 22.28 5.28 -2.54
C LEU A 209 21.38 6.53 -2.59
N LYS A 210 20.56 6.62 -3.65
CA LYS A 210 19.61 7.71 -3.87
C LYS A 210 18.26 7.46 -3.19
N HIS A 211 18.16 7.51 -1.86
CA HIS A 211 16.84 7.44 -1.20
C HIS A 211 16.68 8.51 -0.12
N PRO A 212 16.03 9.64 -0.46
CA PRO A 212 15.65 10.67 0.51
C PRO A 212 14.32 10.39 1.24
N TRP A 213 13.56 9.41 0.76
CA TRP A 213 12.23 9.06 1.27
C TRP A 213 12.34 7.80 2.13
N SER A 214 11.89 7.86 3.38
CA SER A 214 11.76 6.68 4.24
C SER A 214 10.46 6.77 5.02
N LYS A 215 9.80 5.62 5.19
CA LYS A 215 8.66 5.50 6.10
C LYS A 215 9.10 5.89 7.52
N VAL A 216 8.33 6.79 8.12
CA VAL A 216 8.43 7.09 9.55
C VAL A 216 7.61 6.02 10.28
N PRO A 217 8.19 5.29 11.25
CA PRO A 217 7.45 4.22 11.93
C PRO A 217 6.17 4.77 12.57
N GLY A 218 5.06 4.04 12.48
CA GLY A 218 3.79 4.47 13.06
C GLY A 218 3.06 5.63 12.35
N CYS A 219 3.60 6.12 11.22
CA CYS A 219 3.00 7.15 10.38
C CYS A 219 2.76 6.65 8.96
N TYR A 220 1.80 7.26 8.26
CA TYR A 220 1.63 7.05 6.81
C TYR A 220 2.12 8.25 6.00
N GLY A 221 2.50 8.00 4.75
CA GLY A 221 3.15 8.98 3.88
C GLY A 221 4.67 8.88 3.90
N TRP A 222 5.31 9.81 3.19
CA TRP A 222 6.77 9.89 3.07
C TRP A 222 7.25 11.15 3.79
N GLY A 223 8.19 10.99 4.72
CA GLY A 223 8.86 12.16 5.30
C GLY A 223 9.60 12.92 4.19
N GLU A 224 9.66 14.24 4.28
CA GLU A 224 10.25 15.15 3.28
C GLU A 224 11.75 14.86 3.04
N TYR A 225 12.45 15.61 2.20
CA TYR A 225 13.91 15.49 2.19
C TYR A 225 14.49 16.05 3.51
N ASP A 226 15.39 15.32 4.18
CA ASP A 226 16.16 15.75 5.37
C ASP A 226 15.36 16.07 6.66
N GLY A 227 14.02 16.01 6.65
CA GLY A 227 13.23 16.20 7.87
C GLY A 227 13.35 15.06 8.89
N ASP A 228 13.09 15.34 10.15
CA ASP A 228 13.06 14.36 11.23
C ASP A 228 11.69 14.39 11.90
N TYR A 229 11.16 13.23 12.29
CA TYR A 229 9.75 13.12 12.68
C TYR A 229 9.59 12.43 14.03
N CYS A 230 8.67 12.95 14.84
CA CYS A 230 8.30 12.31 16.09
C CYS A 230 7.43 11.09 15.83
N TYR A 231 7.79 9.96 16.44
CA TYR A 231 7.10 8.68 16.25
C TYR A 231 6.93 7.92 17.56
N ASN A 232 6.06 6.92 17.54
CA ASN A 232 5.91 5.97 18.65
C ASN A 232 6.89 4.80 18.44
N PRO A 233 7.90 4.61 19.31
CA PRO A 233 8.94 3.60 19.16
C PRO A 233 8.47 2.14 19.21
#